data_AF-A0A9P1KFT5-F1
#
_entry.id   AF-A0A9P1KFT5-F1
#
_cell.length_a   1.000
_cell.length_b   1.000
_cell.length_c   1.000
_cell.angle_alpha   90.00
_cell.angle_beta   90.00
_cell.angle_gamma   90.00
#
_symmetry.space_group_name_H-M   'P 1'
#
loop_
_entity.id
_entity.type
_entity.pdbx_description
1 polymer ?
#
loop_
_entity_poly.entity_id
_entity_poly.type
_entity_poly.pdbx_seq_one_letter_code
_entity_poly.pdbx_strand_id
1 'polypeptide(L)'
;MEEQIAALIKIAQRLPDQDVLDYDHIELPFKLVQIALELWGNLYPPEVLENLANSDPDTMDAWAIALSQTLSQQLSLLDTWKPHFSTLNIPPKLTEKLENNSHKLAEISGETSELLAAANQLFSQENKLKEAAAELARLNSLATQLKHIETELQNTDLDQLRQDIEKRSQTLQPQYQELETLQQQQDQLAAQQTRLAAEIQRLRGCQNQREIETAEIATELITLTQTERDKLKPILSDTLAELQQEKAELDRLQSELKKAIADCSQYQKQAVTIRDDLSHHYDRDRQLCQYLPVNHREIDPILAQIKTQLEDLDRQLATLQKHHAEKHQKLTLNFSS
;
A
#
# COMPACT_ATOMS: atom_id res chain seq x y z
N MET A 1 -60.29 67.68 -14.46
CA MET A 1 -59.04 67.28 -15.14
C MET A 1 -59.20 67.28 -16.66
N GLU A 2 -60.16 66.53 -17.24
CA GLU A 2 -60.40 66.52 -18.71
C GLU A 2 -60.74 67.90 -19.30
N GLU A 3 -61.57 68.70 -18.62
CA GLU A 3 -61.89 70.06 -19.07
C GLU A 3 -60.67 71.02 -19.08
N GLN A 4 -59.76 70.88 -18.11
CA GLN A 4 -58.56 71.70 -18.01
C GLN A 4 -57.51 71.29 -19.06
N ILE A 5 -57.35 70.00 -19.34
CA ILE A 5 -56.50 69.49 -20.42
C ILE A 5 -57.04 69.94 -21.79
N ALA A 6 -58.37 69.86 -22.00
CA ALA A 6 -59.01 70.34 -23.22
C ALA A 6 -58.87 71.86 -23.40
N ALA A 7 -58.91 72.63 -22.31
CA ALA A 7 -58.66 74.07 -22.32
C ALA A 7 -57.19 74.39 -22.66
N LEU A 8 -56.24 73.64 -22.10
CA LEU A 8 -54.81 73.80 -22.35
C LEU A 8 -54.45 73.50 -23.82
N ILE A 9 -55.02 72.44 -24.40
CA ILE A 9 -54.88 72.10 -25.83
C ILE A 9 -55.48 73.20 -26.71
N LYS A 10 -56.66 73.72 -26.38
CA LYS A 10 -57.30 74.82 -27.14
C LYS A 10 -56.52 76.13 -27.12
N ILE A 11 -55.83 76.43 -26.01
CA ILE A 11 -54.98 77.63 -25.91
C ILE A 11 -53.66 77.41 -26.65
N ALA A 12 -53.03 76.25 -26.49
CA ALA A 12 -51.80 75.89 -27.22
C ALA A 12 -51.99 75.92 -28.74
N GLN A 13 -53.15 75.48 -29.25
CA GLN A 13 -53.51 75.54 -30.68
C GLN A 13 -53.79 76.96 -31.19
N ARG A 14 -53.97 77.95 -30.31
CA ARG A 14 -54.23 79.36 -30.64
C ARG A 14 -52.98 80.24 -30.55
N LEU A 15 -51.83 79.71 -30.11
CA LEU A 15 -50.58 80.44 -30.17
C LEU A 15 -50.12 80.53 -31.64
N PRO A 16 -49.90 81.73 -32.19
CA PRO A 16 -49.35 81.89 -33.54
C PRO A 16 -47.87 81.47 -33.56
N ASP A 17 -47.45 80.73 -34.59
CA ASP A 17 -46.07 80.22 -34.72
C ASP A 17 -45.02 81.33 -34.96
N GLN A 18 -45.40 82.57 -35.30
CA GLN A 18 -44.44 83.59 -35.74
C GLN A 18 -44.63 85.04 -35.26
N ASP A 19 -45.72 85.44 -34.59
CA ASP A 19 -45.84 86.83 -34.08
C ASP A 19 -46.39 86.89 -32.65
N VAL A 20 -45.46 86.86 -31.69
CA VAL A 20 -45.72 86.98 -30.23
C VAL A 20 -45.95 88.44 -29.81
N LEU A 21 -45.91 89.38 -30.76
CA LEU A 21 -46.03 90.82 -30.50
C LEU A 21 -47.45 91.37 -30.74
N ASP A 22 -48.38 90.51 -31.15
CA ASP A 22 -49.76 90.90 -31.43
C ASP A 22 -50.54 91.09 -30.11
N TYR A 23 -51.06 92.30 -29.89
CA TYR A 23 -51.63 92.72 -28.61
C TYR A 23 -52.79 91.81 -28.14
N ASP A 24 -53.57 91.28 -29.09
CA ASP A 24 -54.70 90.41 -28.81
C ASP A 24 -54.30 89.01 -28.30
N HIS A 25 -53.04 88.62 -28.48
CA HIS A 25 -52.52 87.28 -28.15
C HIS A 25 -51.53 87.28 -26.98
N ILE A 26 -51.16 88.45 -26.43
CA ILE A 26 -50.16 88.60 -25.36
C ILE A 26 -50.57 87.92 -24.04
N GLU A 27 -51.87 87.71 -23.81
CA GLU A 27 -52.39 87.04 -22.62
C GLU A 27 -52.31 85.51 -22.68
N LEU A 28 -52.14 84.92 -23.88
CA LEU A 28 -52.21 83.48 -24.07
C LEU A 28 -51.11 82.71 -23.31
N PRO A 29 -49.83 83.15 -23.29
CA PRO A 29 -48.80 82.49 -22.49
C PRO A 29 -49.12 82.50 -20.99
N PHE A 30 -49.65 83.60 -20.46
CA PHE A 30 -49.99 83.72 -19.04
C PHE A 30 -51.19 82.85 -18.66
N LYS A 31 -52.21 82.77 -19.53
CA LYS A 31 -53.35 81.85 -19.34
C LYS A 31 -52.92 80.39 -19.38
N LEU A 32 -51.95 80.05 -20.23
CA LEU A 32 -51.40 78.69 -20.29
C LEU A 32 -50.69 78.32 -18.99
N VAL A 33 -49.87 79.22 -18.42
CA VAL A 33 -49.21 79.02 -17.12
C VAL A 33 -50.25 78.86 -16.00
N GLN A 34 -51.31 79.68 -16.00
CA GLN A 34 -52.36 79.59 -14.98
C GLN A 34 -53.07 78.23 -15.01
N ILE A 35 -53.46 77.74 -16.18
CA ILE A 35 -54.11 76.42 -16.31
C ILE A 35 -53.13 75.29 -15.95
N ALA A 36 -51.85 75.43 -16.29
CA ALA A 36 -50.83 74.46 -15.91
C ALA A 36 -50.64 74.37 -14.38
N LEU A 37 -50.64 75.51 -13.68
CA LEU A 37 -50.58 75.54 -12.21
C LEU A 37 -51.80 74.89 -11.57
N GLU A 38 -52.99 75.16 -12.09
CA GLU A 38 -54.23 74.52 -11.62
C GLU A 38 -54.22 73.00 -11.86
N LEU A 39 -53.69 72.55 -12.99
CA LEU A 39 -53.50 71.12 -13.29
C LEU A 39 -52.51 70.48 -12.32
N TRP A 40 -51.38 71.13 -12.03
CA TRP A 40 -50.39 70.64 -11.07
C TRP A 40 -50.96 70.55 -9.65
N GLY A 41 -51.71 71.57 -9.21
CA GLY A 41 -52.38 71.53 -7.91
C GLY A 41 -53.40 70.39 -7.78
N ASN A 42 -54.04 70.00 -8.89
CA ASN A 42 -54.97 68.87 -8.92
C ASN A 42 -54.27 67.50 -9.01
N LEU A 43 -53.08 67.44 -9.63
CA LEU A 43 -52.30 66.20 -9.77
C LEU A 43 -51.48 65.89 -8.50
N TYR A 44 -51.04 66.93 -7.78
CA TYR A 44 -50.24 66.81 -6.57
C TYR A 44 -50.94 67.51 -5.40
N PRO A 45 -52.06 66.95 -4.90
CA PRO A 45 -52.70 67.47 -3.70
C PRO A 45 -51.82 67.22 -2.46
N PRO A 46 -52.05 67.95 -1.34
CA PRO A 46 -51.22 67.90 -0.14
C PRO A 46 -50.98 66.48 0.39
N GLU A 47 -52.00 65.61 0.31
CA GLU A 47 -51.92 64.23 0.79
C GLU A 47 -50.97 63.38 -0.06
N VAL A 48 -50.89 63.65 -1.37
CA VAL A 48 -49.94 62.96 -2.26
C VAL A 48 -48.52 63.43 -1.99
N LEU A 49 -48.32 64.71 -1.70
CA LEU A 49 -47.01 65.25 -1.32
C LEU A 49 -46.56 64.74 0.05
N GLU A 50 -47.47 64.60 1.01
CA GLU A 50 -47.17 64.01 2.33
C GLU A 50 -46.81 62.53 2.23
N ASN A 51 -47.54 61.77 1.39
CA ASN A 51 -47.17 60.39 1.10
C ASN A 51 -45.79 60.30 0.42
N LEU A 52 -45.51 61.20 -0.53
CA LEU A 52 -44.21 61.25 -1.22
C LEU A 52 -43.09 61.57 -0.24
N ALA A 53 -43.27 62.52 0.67
CA ALA A 53 -42.28 62.85 1.71
C ALA A 53 -41.95 61.67 2.62
N ASN A 54 -42.92 60.79 2.88
CA ASN A 54 -42.72 59.60 3.70
C ASN A 54 -42.13 58.41 2.92
N SER A 55 -42.45 58.26 1.63
CA SER A 55 -41.99 57.13 0.81
C SER A 55 -40.66 57.39 0.10
N ASP A 56 -40.42 58.62 -0.33
CA ASP A 56 -39.26 59.04 -1.12
C ASP A 56 -38.91 60.52 -0.86
N PRO A 57 -38.32 60.80 0.32
CA PRO A 57 -37.99 62.17 0.75
C PRO A 57 -37.01 62.87 -0.19
N ASP A 58 -36.08 62.14 -0.80
CA ASP A 58 -35.08 62.68 -1.72
C ASP A 58 -35.75 63.33 -2.96
N THR A 59 -36.81 62.69 -3.47
CA THR A 59 -37.59 63.25 -4.58
C THR A 59 -38.34 64.51 -4.14
N MET A 60 -38.95 64.54 -2.95
CA MET A 60 -39.63 65.74 -2.46
C MET A 60 -38.67 66.93 -2.29
N ASP A 61 -37.47 66.68 -1.76
CA ASP A 61 -36.42 67.69 -1.62
C ASP A 61 -35.96 68.21 -2.98
N ALA A 62 -35.78 67.34 -3.96
CA ALA A 62 -35.41 67.73 -5.32
C ALA A 62 -36.46 68.66 -5.95
N TRP A 63 -37.76 68.39 -5.73
CA TRP A 63 -38.84 69.26 -6.20
C TRP A 63 -38.84 70.62 -5.50
N ALA A 64 -38.66 70.65 -4.17
CA ALA A 64 -38.59 71.89 -3.42
C ALA A 64 -37.39 72.76 -3.85
N ILE A 65 -36.24 72.14 -4.11
CA ILE A 65 -35.04 72.79 -4.66
C ILE A 65 -35.33 73.33 -6.07
N ALA A 66 -35.94 72.54 -6.96
CA ALA A 66 -36.24 72.96 -8.33
C ALA A 66 -37.22 74.16 -8.37
N LEU A 67 -38.22 74.17 -7.47
CA LEU A 67 -39.16 75.28 -7.33
C LEU A 67 -38.47 76.55 -6.83
N SER A 68 -37.63 76.44 -5.81
CA SER A 68 -36.82 77.56 -5.30
C SER A 68 -35.90 78.13 -6.39
N GLN A 69 -35.22 77.28 -7.15
CA GLN A 69 -34.38 77.69 -8.28
C GLN A 69 -35.19 78.40 -9.37
N THR A 70 -36.39 77.91 -9.68
CA THR A 70 -37.29 78.52 -10.67
C THR A 70 -37.74 79.92 -10.23
N LEU A 71 -38.10 80.10 -8.96
CA LEU A 71 -38.44 81.42 -8.40
C LEU A 71 -37.26 82.39 -8.48
N SER A 72 -36.05 81.94 -8.14
CA SER A 72 -34.83 82.74 -8.24
C SER A 72 -34.54 83.17 -9.69
N GLN A 73 -34.72 82.27 -10.66
CA GLN A 73 -34.59 82.61 -12.09
C GLN A 73 -35.65 83.62 -12.54
N GLN A 74 -36.89 83.51 -12.09
CA GLN A 74 -37.95 84.47 -12.39
C GLN A 74 -37.65 85.86 -11.81
N LEU A 75 -37.11 85.94 -10.59
CA LEU A 75 -36.62 87.21 -10.02
C LEU A 75 -35.51 87.81 -10.86
N SER A 76 -34.52 87.00 -11.24
CA SER A 76 -33.40 87.46 -12.06
C SER A 76 -33.84 88.00 -13.42
N LEU A 77 -34.81 87.35 -14.07
CA LEU A 77 -35.40 87.83 -15.32
C LEU A 77 -36.13 89.16 -15.11
N LEU A 78 -36.90 89.29 -14.02
CA LEU A 78 -37.63 90.51 -13.69
C LEU A 78 -36.66 91.67 -13.40
N ASP A 79 -35.59 91.42 -12.66
CA ASP A 79 -34.52 92.40 -12.39
C ASP A 79 -33.81 92.84 -13.67
N THR A 80 -33.66 91.93 -14.64
CA THR A 80 -33.10 92.24 -15.96
C THR A 80 -34.04 93.12 -16.79
N TRP A 81 -35.35 92.90 -16.69
CA TRP A 81 -36.35 93.65 -17.47
C TRP A 81 -36.76 94.98 -16.83
N LYS A 82 -36.67 95.10 -15.50
CA LYS A 82 -37.05 96.31 -14.75
C LYS A 82 -36.43 97.62 -15.31
N PRO A 83 -35.14 97.68 -15.67
CA PRO A 83 -34.54 98.87 -16.28
C PRO A 83 -35.16 99.23 -17.63
N HIS A 84 -35.57 98.24 -18.42
CA HIS A 84 -36.19 98.46 -19.72
C HIS A 84 -37.62 99.02 -19.57
N PHE A 85 -38.37 98.56 -18.58
CA PHE A 85 -39.70 99.12 -18.27
C PHE A 85 -39.63 100.59 -17.82
N SER A 86 -38.57 100.99 -17.11
CA SER A 86 -38.33 102.38 -16.72
C SER A 86 -38.08 103.33 -17.91
N THR A 87 -37.70 102.81 -19.09
CA THR A 87 -37.53 103.61 -20.32
C THR A 87 -38.83 103.80 -21.12
N LEU A 88 -39.87 103.04 -20.78
CA LEU A 88 -41.20 103.14 -21.38
C LEU A 88 -42.09 104.05 -20.52
N ASN A 89 -42.93 104.88 -21.13
CA ASN A 89 -43.84 105.80 -20.42
C ASN A 89 -45.06 105.03 -19.88
N ILE A 90 -44.83 104.09 -18.97
CA ILE A 90 -45.82 103.17 -18.40
C ILE A 90 -46.69 103.91 -17.37
N PRO A 91 -48.02 103.67 -17.32
CA PRO A 91 -48.89 104.22 -16.29
C PRO A 91 -48.37 103.95 -14.86
N PRO A 92 -48.40 104.94 -13.95
CA PRO A 92 -47.79 104.82 -12.61
C PRO A 92 -48.37 103.68 -11.77
N LYS A 93 -49.67 103.36 -11.97
CA LYS A 93 -50.36 102.26 -11.29
C LYS A 93 -49.82 100.87 -11.67
N LEU A 94 -49.26 100.71 -12.87
CA LEU A 94 -48.66 99.45 -13.31
C LEU A 94 -47.24 99.31 -12.75
N THR A 95 -46.47 100.41 -12.69
CA THR A 95 -45.16 100.45 -12.04
C THR A 95 -45.26 100.06 -10.57
N GLU A 96 -46.20 100.65 -9.83
CA GLU A 96 -46.45 100.33 -8.42
C GLU A 96 -46.84 98.85 -8.22
N LYS A 97 -47.68 98.28 -9.10
CA LYS A 97 -48.03 96.86 -9.05
C LYS A 97 -46.84 95.95 -9.34
N LEU A 98 -46.00 96.31 -10.31
CA LEU A 98 -44.81 95.53 -10.67
C LEU A 98 -43.80 95.51 -9.51
N GLU A 99 -43.57 96.66 -8.87
CA GLU A 99 -42.70 96.75 -7.70
C GLU A 99 -43.24 95.97 -6.51
N ASN A 100 -44.54 96.11 -6.21
CA ASN A 100 -45.17 95.34 -5.13
C ASN A 100 -45.10 93.83 -5.38
N ASN A 101 -45.35 93.37 -6.60
CA ASN A 101 -45.30 91.94 -6.93
C ASN A 101 -43.86 91.40 -6.94
N SER A 102 -42.91 92.18 -7.44
CA SER A 102 -41.47 91.85 -7.40
C SER A 102 -40.99 91.72 -5.95
N HIS A 103 -41.40 92.64 -5.07
CA HIS A 103 -41.04 92.59 -3.66
C HIS A 103 -41.62 91.36 -2.96
N LYS A 104 -42.90 91.04 -3.19
CA LYS A 104 -43.54 89.82 -2.66
C LYS A 104 -42.85 88.55 -3.15
N LEU A 105 -42.46 88.50 -4.42
CA LEU A 105 -41.79 87.32 -4.97
C LEU A 105 -40.38 87.16 -4.37
N ALA A 106 -39.67 88.28 -4.11
CA ALA A 106 -38.39 88.28 -3.42
C ALA A 106 -38.52 87.82 -1.96
N GLU A 107 -39.57 88.27 -1.26
CA GLU A 107 -39.89 87.86 0.10
C GLU A 107 -40.16 86.35 0.18
N ILE A 108 -41.05 85.84 -0.68
CA ILE A 108 -41.36 84.39 -0.77
C ILE A 108 -40.11 83.57 -1.12
N SER A 109 -39.28 84.05 -2.04
CA SER A 109 -38.03 83.36 -2.39
C SER A 109 -37.03 83.34 -1.21
N GLY A 110 -37.02 84.39 -0.39
CA GLY A 110 -36.20 84.45 0.83
C GLY A 110 -36.70 83.48 1.88
N GLU A 111 -37.98 83.54 2.22
CA GLU A 111 -38.63 82.69 3.23
C GLU A 111 -38.50 81.20 2.87
N THR A 112 -38.73 80.83 1.61
CA THR A 112 -38.59 79.44 1.14
C THR A 112 -37.14 78.94 1.28
N SER A 113 -36.16 79.78 0.98
CA SER A 113 -34.74 79.44 1.14
C SER A 113 -34.35 79.27 2.61
N GLU A 114 -34.83 80.15 3.49
CA GLU A 114 -34.60 80.05 4.94
C GLU A 114 -35.24 78.79 5.54
N LEU A 115 -36.46 78.46 5.10
CA LEU A 115 -37.15 77.22 5.50
C LEU A 115 -36.38 75.98 5.07
N LEU A 116 -35.90 75.92 3.82
CA LEU A 116 -35.06 74.81 3.35
C LEU A 116 -33.76 74.70 4.14
N ALA A 117 -33.13 75.82 4.49
CA ALA A 117 -31.92 75.81 5.33
C ALA A 117 -32.21 75.31 6.75
N ALA A 118 -33.31 75.76 7.37
CA ALA A 118 -33.74 75.33 8.70
C ALA A 118 -34.10 73.83 8.74
N ALA A 119 -34.81 73.33 7.72
CA ALA A 119 -35.16 71.91 7.59
C ALA A 119 -33.90 71.03 7.53
N ASN A 120 -32.90 71.43 6.72
CA ASN A 120 -31.62 70.73 6.64
C ASN A 120 -30.88 70.72 7.99
N GLN A 121 -30.90 71.82 8.74
CA GLN A 121 -30.30 71.87 10.08
C GLN A 121 -31.00 70.91 11.04
N LEU A 122 -32.33 70.90 11.07
CA LEU A 122 -33.12 69.99 11.91
C LEU A 122 -32.85 68.52 11.57
N PHE A 123 -32.81 68.17 10.28
CA PHE A 123 -32.48 66.81 9.84
C PHE A 123 -31.08 66.38 10.30
N SER A 124 -30.09 67.28 10.20
CA SER A 124 -28.73 67.01 10.68
C SER A 124 -28.68 66.77 12.20
N GLN A 125 -29.50 67.50 12.97
CA GLN A 125 -29.58 67.34 14.42
C GLN A 125 -30.28 66.04 14.80
N GLU A 126 -31.36 65.68 14.09
CA GLU A 126 -32.06 64.42 14.29
C GLU A 126 -31.13 63.22 14.05
N ASN A 127 -30.31 63.25 12.99
CA ASN A 127 -29.34 62.19 12.73
C ASN A 127 -28.29 62.07 13.84
N LYS A 128 -27.76 63.20 14.33
CA LYS A 128 -26.84 63.20 15.48
C LYS A 128 -27.49 62.63 16.74
N LEU A 129 -28.77 62.92 16.98
CA LEU A 129 -29.52 62.36 18.11
C LEU A 129 -29.73 60.85 17.96
N LYS A 130 -30.02 60.35 16.76
CA LYS A 130 -30.13 58.91 16.47
C LYS A 130 -28.81 58.19 16.74
N GLU A 131 -27.68 58.75 16.29
CA GLU A 131 -26.34 58.22 16.55
C GLU A 131 -26.02 58.19 18.06
N ALA A 132 -26.28 59.30 18.77
CA ALA A 132 -26.05 59.38 20.21
C ALA A 132 -26.93 58.38 21.00
N ALA A 133 -28.19 58.19 20.58
CA ALA A 133 -29.09 57.22 21.19
C ALA A 133 -28.61 55.77 20.98
N ALA A 134 -28.09 55.45 19.79
CA ALA A 134 -27.51 54.14 19.51
C ALA A 134 -26.26 53.88 20.37
N GLU A 135 -25.39 54.87 20.53
CA GLU A 135 -24.21 54.74 21.39
C GLU A 135 -24.59 54.60 22.87
N LEU A 136 -25.60 55.33 23.34
CA LEU A 136 -26.11 55.19 24.71
C LEU A 136 -26.67 53.77 24.96
N ALA A 137 -27.41 53.21 24.00
CA ALA A 137 -27.89 51.84 24.09
C ALA A 137 -26.73 50.82 24.16
N ARG A 138 -25.68 51.03 23.37
CA ARG A 138 -24.46 50.22 23.41
C ARG A 138 -23.76 50.33 24.78
N LEU A 139 -23.55 51.53 25.29
CA LEU A 139 -22.92 51.75 26.59
C LEU A 139 -23.71 51.11 27.74
N ASN A 140 -25.05 51.20 27.70
CA ASN A 140 -25.91 50.53 28.66
C ASN A 140 -25.75 49.00 28.60
N SER A 141 -25.68 48.41 27.40
CA SER A 141 -25.43 46.97 27.25
C SER A 141 -24.08 46.55 27.85
N LEU A 142 -23.03 47.35 27.61
CA LEU A 142 -21.69 47.08 28.15
C LEU A 142 -21.67 47.20 29.68
N ALA A 143 -22.37 48.19 30.25
CA ALA A 143 -22.53 48.32 31.69
C ALA A 143 -23.24 47.10 32.31
N THR A 144 -24.27 46.55 31.65
CA THR A 144 -24.93 45.32 32.12
C THR A 144 -24.01 44.10 32.07
N GLN A 145 -23.17 43.97 31.04
CA GLN A 145 -22.18 42.90 30.93
C GLN A 145 -21.10 43.00 32.00
N LEU A 146 -20.58 44.20 32.25
CA LEU A 146 -19.61 44.42 33.32
C LEU A 146 -20.18 44.07 34.69
N LYS A 147 -21.43 44.46 34.96
CA LYS A 147 -22.11 44.09 36.20
C LYS A 147 -22.29 42.58 36.33
N HIS A 148 -22.57 41.89 35.23
CA HIS A 148 -22.65 40.43 35.23
C HIS A 148 -21.30 39.79 35.56
N ILE A 149 -20.22 40.23 34.89
CA ILE A 149 -18.85 39.77 35.18
C ILE A 149 -18.48 40.04 36.64
N GLU A 150 -18.82 41.22 37.18
CA GLU A 150 -18.58 41.56 38.59
C GLU A 150 -19.30 40.58 39.52
N THR A 151 -20.57 40.25 39.25
CA THR A 151 -21.30 39.25 40.03
C THR A 151 -20.71 37.85 39.91
N GLU A 152 -20.26 37.45 38.72
CA GLU A 152 -19.59 36.15 38.54
C GLU A 152 -18.25 36.10 39.28
N LEU A 153 -17.48 37.19 39.25
CA LEU A 153 -16.21 37.29 39.97
C LEU A 153 -16.41 37.26 41.49
N GLN A 154 -17.46 37.91 42.01
CA GLN A 154 -17.81 37.87 43.43
C GLN A 154 -18.30 36.48 43.87
N ASN A 155 -19.02 35.76 43.00
CA ASN A 155 -19.53 34.43 43.29
C ASN A 155 -18.49 33.32 43.08
N THR A 156 -17.43 33.60 42.32
CA THR A 156 -16.37 32.63 42.03
C THR A 156 -15.22 32.80 43.01
N ASP A 157 -14.99 31.78 43.84
CA ASP A 157 -13.78 31.71 44.67
C ASP A 157 -12.58 31.36 43.79
N LEU A 158 -11.93 32.41 43.26
CA LEU A 158 -10.73 32.28 42.42
C LEU A 158 -9.56 31.62 43.16
N ASP A 159 -9.49 31.76 44.49
CA ASP A 159 -8.43 31.16 45.29
C ASP A 159 -8.64 29.65 45.41
N GLN A 160 -9.88 29.21 45.61
CA GLN A 160 -10.22 27.78 45.57
C GLN A 160 -9.92 27.17 44.20
N LEU A 161 -10.27 27.87 43.11
CA LEU A 161 -10.03 27.39 41.74
C LEU A 161 -8.54 27.27 41.43
N ARG A 162 -7.72 28.23 41.89
CA ARG A 162 -6.26 28.17 41.78
C ARG A 162 -5.68 27.01 42.57
N GLN A 163 -6.15 26.79 43.81
CA GLN A 163 -5.72 25.65 44.63
C GLN A 163 -6.07 24.31 43.97
N ASP A 164 -7.25 24.19 43.37
CA ASP A 164 -7.67 22.97 42.68
C ASP A 164 -6.85 22.70 41.42
N ILE A 165 -6.52 23.74 40.65
CA ILE A 165 -5.60 23.64 39.50
C ILE A 165 -4.22 23.17 39.97
N GLU A 166 -3.70 23.75 41.05
CA GLU A 166 -2.38 23.39 41.57
C GLU A 166 -2.34 21.95 42.09
N LYS A 167 -3.37 21.51 42.83
CA LYS A 167 -3.52 20.11 43.26
C LYS A 167 -3.58 19.14 42.08
N ARG A 168 -4.34 19.48 41.04
CA ARG A 168 -4.43 18.66 39.82
C ARG A 168 -3.10 18.61 39.09
N SER A 169 -2.39 19.74 38.98
CA SER A 169 -1.07 19.81 38.38
C SER A 169 -0.07 18.91 39.13
N GLN A 170 -0.04 18.99 40.46
CA GLN A 170 0.80 18.13 41.30
C GLN A 170 0.46 16.64 41.17
N THR A 171 -0.81 16.31 40.92
CA THR A 171 -1.27 14.92 40.69
C THR A 171 -0.90 14.42 39.29
N LEU A 172 -0.93 15.29 38.28
CA LEU A 172 -0.63 14.93 36.89
C LEU A 172 0.87 14.81 36.61
N GLN A 173 1.70 15.60 37.28
CA GLN A 173 3.15 15.59 37.09
C GLN A 173 3.80 14.19 37.24
N PRO A 174 3.51 13.39 38.29
CA PRO A 174 4.05 12.03 38.38
C PRO A 174 3.50 11.09 37.30
N GLN A 175 2.24 11.27 36.86
CA GLN A 175 1.66 10.47 35.78
C GLN A 175 2.38 10.72 34.44
N TYR A 176 2.76 11.97 34.16
CA TYR A 176 3.58 12.29 32.99
C TYR A 176 4.96 11.64 33.05
N GLN A 177 5.60 11.64 34.22
CA GLN A 177 6.88 10.96 34.41
C GLN A 177 6.76 9.45 34.21
N GLU A 178 5.72 8.83 34.76
CA GLU A 178 5.45 7.40 34.56
C GLU A 178 5.23 7.07 33.08
N LEU A 179 4.47 7.90 32.36
CA LEU A 179 4.25 7.75 30.92
C LEU A 179 5.55 7.85 30.12
N GLU A 180 6.42 8.80 30.47
CA GLU A 180 7.74 8.93 29.85
C GLU A 180 8.62 7.68 30.11
N THR A 181 8.59 7.14 31.33
CA THR A 181 9.33 5.90 31.63
C THR A 181 8.78 4.70 30.87
N LEU A 182 7.46 4.58 30.73
CA LEU A 182 6.82 3.52 29.94
C LEU A 182 7.15 3.64 28.46
N GLN A 183 7.19 4.86 27.93
CA GLN A 183 7.61 5.11 26.54
C GLN A 183 9.05 4.65 26.32
N GLN A 184 9.97 5.00 27.22
CA GLN A 184 11.36 4.54 27.14
C GLN A 184 11.48 3.01 27.22
N GLN A 185 10.69 2.36 28.08
CA GLN A 185 10.66 0.88 28.16
C GLN A 185 10.12 0.25 26.87
N GLN A 186 9.08 0.85 26.27
CA GLN A 186 8.53 0.40 24.99
C GLN A 186 9.58 0.48 23.88
N ASP A 187 10.34 1.59 23.80
CA ASP A 187 11.39 1.77 22.81
C ASP A 187 12.54 0.76 23.00
N GLN A 188 12.93 0.49 24.25
CA GLN A 188 13.93 -0.54 24.57
C GLN A 188 13.46 -1.94 24.15
N LEU A 189 12.20 -2.29 24.40
CA LEU A 189 11.63 -3.57 23.97
C LEU A 189 11.58 -3.69 22.45
N ALA A 190 11.21 -2.62 21.74
CA ALA A 190 11.19 -2.61 20.27
C ALA A 190 12.62 -2.82 19.69
N ALA A 191 13.63 -2.19 20.29
CA ALA A 191 15.02 -2.40 19.91
C ALA A 191 15.47 -3.85 20.16
N GLN A 192 15.09 -4.44 21.31
CA GLN A 192 15.39 -5.85 21.60
C GLN A 192 14.70 -6.81 20.63
N GLN A 193 13.43 -6.57 20.28
CA GLN A 193 12.71 -7.38 19.29
C GLN A 193 13.39 -7.33 17.92
N THR A 194 13.82 -6.15 17.49
CA THR A 194 14.53 -5.98 16.21
C THR A 194 15.86 -6.77 16.21
N ARG A 195 16.61 -6.70 17.31
CA ARG A 195 17.85 -7.46 17.48
C ARG A 195 17.63 -8.97 17.46
N LEU A 196 16.58 -9.46 18.14
CA LEU A 196 16.22 -10.88 18.16
C LEU A 196 15.78 -11.36 16.78
N ALA A 197 15.00 -10.56 16.04
CA ALA A 197 14.58 -10.89 14.68
C ALA A 197 15.78 -11.04 13.73
N ALA A 198 16.77 -10.13 13.83
CA ALA A 198 18.00 -10.22 13.06
C ALA A 198 18.82 -11.48 13.41
N GLU A 199 18.92 -11.83 14.71
CA GLU A 199 19.63 -13.03 15.14
C GLU A 199 18.93 -14.32 14.67
N ILE A 200 17.60 -14.37 14.71
CA ILE A 200 16.82 -15.48 14.15
C ILE A 200 17.08 -15.63 12.65
N GLN A 201 17.11 -14.53 11.90
CA GLN A 201 17.41 -14.56 10.47
C GLN A 201 18.83 -15.07 10.20
N ARG A 202 19.81 -14.64 10.99
CA ARG A 202 21.20 -15.12 10.93
C ARG A 202 21.28 -16.62 11.18
N LEU A 203 20.63 -17.11 12.24
CA LEU A 203 20.62 -18.53 12.59
C LEU A 203 19.94 -19.38 11.52
N ARG A 204 18.82 -18.92 10.94
CA ARG A 204 18.17 -19.58 9.80
C ARG A 204 19.11 -19.66 8.59
N GLY A 205 19.84 -18.58 8.30
CA GLY A 205 20.86 -18.58 7.24
C GLY A 205 21.95 -19.64 7.47
N CYS A 206 22.51 -19.69 8.68
CA CYS A 206 23.51 -20.69 9.04
C CYS A 206 22.96 -22.13 8.98
N GLN A 207 21.71 -22.36 9.39
CA GLN A 207 21.08 -23.67 9.30
C GLN A 207 20.92 -24.10 7.84
N ASN A 208 20.36 -23.24 6.99
CA ASN A 208 20.18 -23.54 5.57
C ASN A 208 21.51 -23.88 4.89
N GLN A 209 22.57 -23.14 5.21
CA GLN A 209 23.90 -23.42 4.65
C GLN A 209 24.43 -24.79 5.08
N ARG A 210 24.27 -25.16 6.36
CA ARG A 210 24.64 -26.50 6.83
C ARG A 210 23.81 -27.60 6.19
N GLU A 211 22.52 -27.36 5.96
CA GLU A 211 21.65 -28.32 5.27
C GLU A 211 22.11 -28.53 3.82
N ILE A 212 22.49 -27.46 3.11
CA ILE A 212 23.08 -27.54 1.76
C ILE A 212 24.39 -28.32 1.79
N GLU A 213 25.34 -27.95 2.65
CA GLU A 213 26.63 -28.65 2.78
C GLU A 213 26.45 -30.14 3.10
N THR A 214 25.50 -30.46 3.98
CA THR A 214 25.19 -31.86 4.34
C THR A 214 24.59 -32.62 3.14
N ALA A 215 23.69 -31.98 2.38
CA ALA A 215 23.11 -32.58 1.18
C ALA A 215 24.17 -32.82 0.10
N GLU A 216 25.09 -31.88 -0.10
CA GLU A 216 26.22 -32.00 -1.03
C GLU A 216 27.14 -33.16 -0.64
N ILE A 217 27.57 -33.23 0.61
CA ILE A 217 28.39 -34.35 1.13
C ILE A 217 27.65 -35.68 0.97
N ALA A 218 26.35 -35.72 1.28
CA ALA A 218 25.56 -36.94 1.12
C ALA A 218 25.50 -37.38 -0.36
N THR A 219 25.31 -36.44 -1.29
CA THR A 219 25.35 -36.76 -2.73
C THR A 219 26.73 -37.23 -3.19
N GLU A 220 27.81 -36.63 -2.71
CA GLU A 220 29.17 -37.08 -3.01
C GLU A 220 29.41 -38.51 -2.50
N LEU A 221 29.02 -38.82 -1.26
CA LEU A 221 29.12 -40.16 -0.69
C LEU A 221 28.29 -41.20 -1.45
N ILE A 222 27.06 -40.85 -1.84
CA ILE A 222 26.21 -41.72 -2.68
C ILE A 222 26.92 -41.99 -4.02
N THR A 223 27.48 -40.97 -4.65
CA THR A 223 28.14 -41.09 -5.95
C THR A 223 29.42 -41.94 -5.84
N LEU A 224 30.22 -41.73 -4.80
CA LEU A 224 31.42 -42.53 -4.51
C LEU A 224 31.06 -43.99 -4.25
N THR A 225 30.06 -44.25 -3.40
CA THR A 225 29.63 -45.63 -3.10
C THR A 225 29.02 -46.33 -4.30
N GLN A 226 28.27 -45.63 -5.16
CA GLN A 226 27.80 -46.17 -6.43
C GLN A 226 28.97 -46.50 -7.36
N THR A 227 29.95 -45.60 -7.47
CA THR A 227 31.15 -45.81 -8.31
C THR A 227 31.96 -47.02 -7.85
N GLU A 228 32.20 -47.16 -6.55
CA GLU A 228 32.91 -48.33 -6.00
C GLU A 228 32.10 -49.62 -6.15
N ARG A 229 30.77 -49.56 -5.99
CA ARG A 229 29.89 -50.70 -6.29
C ARG A 229 30.01 -51.12 -7.75
N ASP A 230 29.99 -50.17 -8.68
CA ASP A 230 30.07 -50.44 -10.12
C ASP A 230 31.44 -50.99 -10.53
N LYS A 231 32.53 -50.61 -9.84
CA LYS A 231 33.86 -51.21 -10.01
C LYS A 231 33.95 -52.63 -9.44
N LEU A 232 33.40 -52.86 -8.25
CA LEU A 232 33.49 -54.16 -7.56
C LEU A 232 32.57 -55.21 -8.18
N LYS A 233 31.41 -54.81 -8.71
CA LYS A 233 30.43 -55.72 -9.32
C LYS A 233 31.01 -56.62 -10.42
N PRO A 234 31.72 -56.12 -11.45
CA PRO A 234 32.33 -56.99 -12.46
C PRO A 234 33.41 -57.88 -11.86
N ILE A 235 34.27 -57.37 -10.99
CA ILE A 235 35.34 -58.16 -10.33
C ILE A 235 34.75 -59.33 -9.54
N LEU A 236 33.68 -59.09 -8.77
CA LEU A 236 32.98 -60.14 -8.03
C LEU A 236 32.28 -61.13 -8.96
N SER A 237 31.75 -60.67 -10.09
CA SER A 237 31.14 -61.54 -11.10
C SER A 237 32.19 -62.44 -11.77
N ASP A 238 33.35 -61.89 -12.12
CA ASP A 238 34.44 -62.62 -12.78
C ASP A 238 35.04 -63.65 -11.82
N THR A 239 35.35 -63.27 -10.58
CA THR A 239 35.85 -64.20 -9.56
C THR A 239 34.86 -65.31 -9.22
N LEU A 240 33.55 -65.01 -9.22
CA LEU A 240 32.53 -66.04 -9.04
C LEU A 240 32.47 -66.99 -10.24
N ALA A 241 32.65 -66.50 -11.47
CA ALA A 241 32.72 -67.33 -12.66
C ALA A 241 33.97 -68.23 -12.65
N GLU A 242 35.14 -67.69 -12.28
CA GLU A 242 36.38 -68.44 -12.10
C GLU A 242 36.21 -69.56 -11.06
N LEU A 243 35.61 -69.25 -9.91
CA LEU A 243 35.39 -70.24 -8.84
C LEU A 243 34.37 -71.31 -9.26
N GLN A 244 33.36 -70.95 -10.04
CA GLN A 244 32.43 -71.92 -10.64
C GLN A 244 33.14 -72.84 -11.64
N GLN A 245 34.08 -72.31 -12.45
CA GLN A 245 34.88 -73.10 -13.36
C GLN A 245 35.80 -74.06 -12.61
N GLU A 246 36.54 -73.57 -11.60
CA GLU A 246 37.43 -74.39 -10.78
C GLU A 246 36.65 -75.51 -10.07
N LYS A 247 35.46 -75.21 -9.56
CA LYS A 247 34.57 -76.22 -8.99
C LYS A 247 34.15 -77.28 -10.03
N ALA A 248 33.79 -76.87 -11.25
CA ALA A 248 33.42 -77.80 -12.32
C ALA A 248 34.61 -78.69 -12.73
N GLU A 249 35.83 -78.15 -12.76
CA GLU A 249 37.06 -78.92 -13.00
C GLU A 249 37.32 -79.91 -11.87
N LEU A 250 37.15 -79.51 -10.61
CA LEU A 250 37.28 -80.39 -9.45
C LEU A 250 36.25 -81.53 -9.48
N ASP A 251 34.98 -81.23 -9.79
CA ASP A 251 33.93 -82.24 -9.94
C ASP A 251 34.26 -83.23 -11.07
N ARG A 252 34.82 -82.74 -12.18
CA ARG A 252 35.30 -83.58 -13.28
C ARG A 252 36.45 -84.47 -12.83
N LEU A 253 37.48 -83.93 -12.19
CA LEU A 253 38.62 -84.68 -11.66
C LEU A 253 38.19 -85.74 -10.64
N GLN A 254 37.23 -85.43 -9.76
CA GLN A 254 36.65 -86.41 -8.86
C GLN A 254 35.93 -87.55 -9.61
N SER A 255 35.22 -87.23 -10.69
CA SER A 255 34.56 -88.25 -11.52
C SER A 255 35.57 -89.14 -12.24
N GLU A 256 36.66 -88.58 -12.75
CA GLU A 256 37.76 -89.31 -13.40
C GLU A 256 38.50 -90.18 -12.38
N LEU A 257 38.76 -89.67 -11.17
CA LEU A 257 39.34 -90.45 -10.08
C LEU A 257 38.44 -91.63 -9.68
N LYS A 258 37.13 -91.44 -9.55
CA LYS A 258 36.18 -92.53 -9.26
C LYS A 258 36.21 -93.61 -10.35
N LYS A 259 36.30 -93.22 -11.62
CA LYS A 259 36.46 -94.16 -12.74
C LYS A 259 37.79 -94.92 -12.65
N ALA A 260 38.91 -94.23 -12.44
CA ALA A 260 40.21 -94.85 -12.28
C ALA A 260 40.27 -95.83 -11.10
N ILE A 261 39.62 -95.50 -9.96
CA ILE A 261 39.48 -96.41 -8.83
C ILE A 261 38.66 -97.64 -9.21
N ALA A 262 37.54 -97.45 -9.92
CA ALA A 262 36.71 -98.55 -10.40
C ALA A 262 37.50 -99.47 -11.35
N ASP A 263 38.23 -98.91 -12.31
CA ASP A 263 39.08 -99.65 -13.25
C ASP A 263 40.18 -100.41 -12.50
N CYS A 264 40.90 -99.76 -11.57
CA CYS A 264 41.89 -100.41 -10.72
C CYS A 264 41.29 -101.56 -9.91
N SER A 265 40.10 -101.39 -9.35
CA SER A 265 39.41 -102.46 -8.61
C SER A 265 39.01 -103.62 -9.52
N GLN A 266 38.66 -103.34 -10.78
CA GLN A 266 38.36 -104.35 -11.79
C GLN A 266 39.62 -105.10 -12.22
N TYR A 267 40.73 -104.40 -12.47
CA TYR A 267 42.04 -105.01 -12.72
C TYR A 267 42.48 -105.87 -11.53
N GLN A 268 42.28 -105.40 -10.30
CA GLN A 268 42.61 -106.18 -9.10
C GLN A 268 41.76 -107.46 -9.01
N LYS A 269 40.45 -107.38 -9.30
CA LYS A 269 39.60 -108.56 -9.39
C LYS A 269 40.10 -109.52 -10.46
N GLN A 270 40.37 -109.03 -11.68
CA GLN A 270 40.89 -109.85 -12.78
C GLN A 270 42.23 -110.51 -12.43
N ALA A 271 43.13 -109.79 -11.76
CA ALA A 271 44.40 -110.33 -11.30
C ALA A 271 44.20 -111.44 -10.25
N VAL A 272 43.25 -111.28 -9.32
CA VAL A 272 42.87 -112.33 -8.37
C VAL A 272 42.27 -113.53 -9.10
N THR A 273 41.37 -113.34 -10.07
CA THR A 273 40.80 -114.44 -10.85
C THR A 273 41.89 -115.20 -11.62
N ILE A 274 42.79 -114.48 -12.30
CA ILE A 274 43.92 -115.09 -13.03
C ILE A 274 44.83 -115.85 -12.07
N ARG A 275 45.11 -115.29 -10.89
CA ARG A 275 45.90 -115.97 -9.85
C ARG A 275 45.21 -117.24 -9.36
N ASP A 276 43.91 -117.17 -9.12
CA ASP A 276 43.12 -118.31 -8.63
C ASP A 276 43.00 -119.39 -9.74
N ASP A 277 42.83 -118.99 -11.01
CA ASP A 277 42.88 -119.88 -12.18
C ASP A 277 44.27 -120.53 -12.34
N LEU A 278 45.35 -119.76 -12.19
CA LEU A 278 46.72 -120.28 -12.16
C LEU A 278 46.91 -121.25 -11.01
N SER A 279 46.44 -120.93 -9.81
CA SER A 279 46.51 -121.82 -8.64
C SER A 279 45.74 -123.12 -8.90
N HIS A 280 44.54 -123.04 -9.48
CA HIS A 280 43.79 -124.21 -9.91
C HIS A 280 44.49 -124.99 -11.02
N HIS A 281 45.14 -124.33 -11.98
CA HIS A 281 45.98 -124.98 -12.99
C HIS A 281 47.16 -125.70 -12.35
N TYR A 282 47.87 -125.06 -11.42
CA TYR A 282 48.96 -125.65 -10.66
C TYR A 282 48.50 -126.83 -9.80
N ASP A 283 47.33 -126.75 -9.17
CA ASP A 283 46.76 -127.86 -8.39
C ASP A 283 46.31 -129.01 -9.31
N ARG A 284 45.81 -128.69 -10.51
CA ARG A 284 45.45 -129.68 -11.54
C ARG A 284 46.69 -130.33 -12.16
N ASP A 285 47.75 -129.58 -12.39
CA ASP A 285 49.06 -130.07 -12.84
C ASP A 285 49.72 -130.92 -11.74
N ARG A 286 49.57 -130.54 -10.47
CA ARG A 286 49.99 -131.34 -9.32
C ARG A 286 49.23 -132.67 -9.23
N GLN A 287 47.94 -132.68 -9.55
CA GLN A 287 47.14 -133.91 -9.66
C GLN A 287 47.53 -134.75 -10.88
N LEU A 288 47.90 -134.13 -12.02
CA LEU A 288 48.42 -134.84 -13.20
C LEU A 288 49.80 -135.46 -12.94
N CYS A 289 50.66 -134.81 -12.13
CA CYS A 289 51.92 -135.37 -11.67
C CYS A 289 51.77 -136.62 -10.78
N GLN A 290 50.59 -136.91 -10.23
CA GLN A 290 50.34 -138.15 -9.46
C GLN A 290 50.12 -139.39 -10.36
N TYR A 291 49.85 -139.21 -11.65
CA TYR A 291 49.49 -140.31 -12.57
C TYR A 291 50.50 -140.55 -13.71
N LEU A 292 51.66 -139.88 -13.69
CA LEU A 292 52.77 -140.14 -14.61
C LEU A 292 54.01 -140.61 -13.81
N PRO A 293 54.70 -141.69 -14.24
CA PRO A 293 55.88 -142.20 -13.55
C PRO A 293 57.06 -141.25 -13.81
N VAL A 294 57.23 -140.26 -12.94
CA VAL A 294 58.31 -139.28 -13.03
C VAL A 294 59.46 -139.70 -12.12
N ASN A 295 60.65 -139.76 -12.71
CA ASN A 295 61.89 -140.23 -12.12
C ASN A 295 62.41 -139.21 -11.07
N HIS A 296 62.06 -139.42 -9.80
CA HIS A 296 62.40 -138.51 -8.67
C HIS A 296 63.89 -138.18 -8.51
N ARG A 297 64.81 -138.87 -9.20
CA ARG A 297 66.26 -138.64 -9.09
C ARG A 297 66.78 -137.39 -9.80
N GLU A 298 66.07 -136.84 -10.79
CA GLU A 298 66.55 -135.67 -11.56
C GLU A 298 65.81 -134.37 -11.25
N ILE A 299 64.59 -134.44 -10.69
CA ILE A 299 63.73 -133.25 -10.50
C ILE A 299 63.94 -132.56 -9.15
N ASP A 300 64.26 -133.31 -8.09
CA ASP A 300 64.53 -132.74 -6.77
C ASP A 300 65.67 -131.68 -6.74
N PRO A 301 66.80 -131.83 -7.48
CA PRO A 301 67.81 -130.76 -7.53
C PRO A 301 67.35 -129.52 -8.30
N ILE A 302 66.49 -129.66 -9.31
CA ILE A 302 65.96 -128.52 -10.10
C ILE A 302 64.92 -127.74 -9.27
N LEU A 303 64.07 -128.43 -8.50
CA LEU A 303 63.12 -127.81 -7.57
C LEU A 303 63.83 -127.03 -6.44
N ALA A 304 64.97 -127.53 -5.96
CA ALA A 304 65.80 -126.80 -5.00
C ALA A 304 66.39 -125.52 -5.63
N GLN A 305 66.81 -125.58 -6.89
CA GLN A 305 67.41 -124.45 -7.60
C GLN A 305 66.37 -123.33 -7.91
N ILE A 306 65.15 -123.71 -8.30
CA ILE A 306 64.03 -122.77 -8.52
C ILE A 306 63.63 -122.08 -7.21
N LYS A 307 63.62 -122.81 -6.08
CA LYS A 307 63.35 -122.21 -4.76
C LYS A 307 64.36 -121.13 -4.40
N THR A 308 65.66 -121.38 -4.61
CA THR A 308 66.69 -120.36 -4.39
C THR A 308 66.56 -119.14 -5.32
N GLN A 309 66.14 -119.34 -6.58
CA GLN A 309 65.94 -118.21 -7.50
C GLN A 309 64.69 -117.37 -7.16
N LEU A 310 63.64 -118.00 -6.64
CA LEU A 310 62.44 -117.30 -6.16
C LEU A 310 62.71 -116.47 -4.91
N GLU A 311 63.49 -117.00 -3.95
CA GLU A 311 63.91 -116.23 -2.77
C GLU A 311 64.80 -115.02 -3.13
N ASP A 312 65.61 -115.13 -4.19
CA ASP A 312 66.45 -114.02 -4.65
C ASP A 312 65.64 -112.96 -5.43
N LEU A 313 64.63 -113.37 -6.20
CA LEU A 313 63.66 -112.47 -6.83
C LEU A 313 62.79 -111.73 -5.81
N ASP A 314 62.34 -112.39 -4.74
CA ASP A 314 61.59 -111.75 -3.66
C ASP A 314 62.45 -110.72 -2.90
N ARG A 315 63.76 -111.00 -2.71
CA ARG A 315 64.70 -109.98 -2.20
C ARG A 315 64.83 -108.80 -3.14
N GLN A 316 64.91 -109.03 -4.45
CA GLN A 316 65.01 -107.95 -5.43
C GLN A 316 63.73 -107.10 -5.49
N LEU A 317 62.56 -107.73 -5.40
CA LEU A 317 61.26 -107.05 -5.33
C LEU A 317 61.11 -106.22 -4.05
N ALA A 318 61.56 -106.73 -2.91
CA ALA A 318 61.60 -105.98 -1.66
C ALA A 318 62.54 -104.77 -1.75
N THR A 319 63.70 -104.90 -2.42
CA THR A 319 64.60 -103.75 -2.66
C THR A 319 64.02 -102.72 -3.62
N LEU A 320 63.28 -103.14 -4.66
CA LEU A 320 62.62 -102.24 -5.61
C LEU A 320 61.44 -101.49 -4.97
N GLN A 321 60.66 -102.14 -4.11
CA GLN A 321 59.61 -101.47 -3.32
C GLN A 321 60.21 -100.43 -2.36
N LYS A 322 61.35 -100.72 -1.75
CA LYS A 322 62.09 -99.77 -0.90
C LYS A 322 62.57 -98.56 -1.71
N HIS A 323 63.10 -98.78 -2.91
CA HIS A 323 63.49 -97.70 -3.82
C HIS A 323 62.30 -96.89 -4.37
N HIS A 324 61.14 -97.52 -4.63
CA HIS A 324 59.93 -96.81 -5.04
C HIS A 324 59.38 -95.93 -3.91
N ALA A 325 59.43 -96.40 -2.66
CA ALA A 325 59.08 -95.61 -1.48
C ALA A 325 60.02 -94.40 -1.30
N GLU A 326 61.33 -94.57 -1.47
CA GLU A 326 62.31 -93.47 -1.43
C GLU A 326 62.13 -92.47 -2.58
N LYS A 327 61.73 -92.93 -3.77
CA LYS A 327 61.49 -92.07 -4.93
C LYS A 327 60.23 -91.22 -4.77
N HIS A 328 59.19 -91.75 -4.14
CA HIS A 328 58.01 -90.97 -3.76
C HIS A 328 58.31 -89.93 -2.67
N GLN A 329 59.20 -90.25 -1.71
CA GLN A 329 59.62 -89.30 -0.67
C GLN A 329 60.45 -88.13 -1.21
N LYS A 330 61.26 -88.34 -2.27
CA LYS A 330 61.99 -87.28 -2.98
C LYS A 330 61.08 -86.37 -3.84
N LEU A 331 59.94 -86.87 -4.31
CA LEU A 331 58.98 -86.05 -5.06
C LEU A 331 58.16 -85.13 -4.15
N THR A 332 57.84 -85.56 -2.92
CA THR A 332 57.14 -84.70 -1.94
C THR A 332 57.99 -83.59 -1.33
N LEU A 333 59.33 -83.68 -1.39
CA LEU A 333 60.24 -82.62 -0.93
C LEU A 333 60.54 -81.54 -1.99
N ASN A 334 60.08 -81.71 -3.23
CA ASN A 334 60.31 -80.75 -4.33
C ASN A 334 59.05 -79.96 -4.75
N PHE A 335 57.96 -80.03 -4.00
CA PHE A 335 56.77 -79.18 -4.18
C PHE A 335 56.53 -78.24 -2.98
N SER A 336 57.57 -77.98 -2.19
CA SER A 336 57.61 -76.94 -1.16
C SER A 336 58.72 -75.93 -1.48
N SER A 337 58.58 -75.25 -2.62
CA SER A 337 59.23 -73.97 -2.95
C SER A 337 58.22 -73.08 -3.65
#